data_AF-A0A8C0GN68-F1
#
_entry.id   AF-A0A8C0GN68-F1
#
_cell.length_a   1.000
_cell.length_b   1.000
_cell.length_c   1.000
_cell.angle_alpha   90.00
_cell.angle_beta   90.00
_cell.angle_gamma   90.00
#
_symmetry.space_group_name_H-M   'P 1'
#
loop_
_entity.id
_entity.type
_entity.pdbx_description
1 polymer ?
#
loop_
_entity_poly.entity_id
_entity_poly.type
_entity_poly.pdbx_seq_one_letter_code
_entity_poly.pdbx_strand_id
1 'polypeptide(L)'
;MEKAFRELKKALVQPPALALPDPRKPFTLYVHERGGVAAGVLCQKAGPTWQPIGYYSKVLDPVAKGWPACLRAVAATALLVQEAEKLTLGGDTEVVVPHGVRTSVMNPSKEWMLFITLKCS
;
A
#
# COMPACT_ATOMS: atom_id res chain seq x y z
N MET A 1 -22.56 5.12 -6.87
CA MET A 1 -21.54 4.04 -6.89
C MET A 1 -21.10 3.67 -8.31
N GLU A 2 -22.02 3.47 -9.25
CA GLU A 2 -21.68 2.99 -10.60
C GLU A 2 -20.75 3.92 -11.41
N LYS A 3 -20.87 5.23 -11.23
CA LYS A 3 -20.02 6.23 -11.89
C LYS A 3 -18.55 6.11 -11.45
N ALA A 4 -18.30 6.00 -10.14
CA ALA A 4 -16.96 5.82 -9.60
C ALA A 4 -16.35 4.47 -10.02
N PHE A 5 -17.16 3.41 -10.09
CA PHE A 5 -16.72 2.10 -10.56
C PHE A 5 -16.38 2.11 -12.06
N ARG A 6 -17.18 2.78 -12.88
CA ARG A 6 -16.91 2.95 -14.33
C ARG A 6 -15.68 3.82 -14.57
N GLU A 7 -15.51 4.91 -13.82
CA GLU A 7 -14.32 5.76 -13.91
C GLU A 7 -13.06 4.99 -13.48
N LEU A 8 -13.13 4.23 -12.39
CA LEU A 8 -12.03 3.36 -11.96
C LEU A 8 -11.74 2.29 -13.01
N LYS A 9 -12.77 1.63 -13.54
CA LYS A 9 -12.62 0.63 -14.61
C LYS A 9 -11.99 1.23 -15.86
N LYS A 10 -12.36 2.46 -16.23
CA LYS A 10 -11.81 3.17 -17.39
C LYS A 10 -10.36 3.58 -17.15
N ALA A 11 -10.03 4.05 -15.95
CA ALA A 11 -8.66 4.35 -15.53
C ALA A 11 -7.77 3.11 -15.39
N LEU A 12 -8.33 1.95 -15.05
CA LEU A 12 -7.62 0.66 -14.99
C LEU A 12 -7.47 0.00 -16.37
N VAL A 13 -8.44 0.20 -17.27
CA VAL A 13 -8.38 -0.29 -18.67
C VAL A 13 -7.41 0.54 -19.51
N GLN A 14 -7.13 1.79 -19.13
CA GLN A 14 -5.95 2.49 -19.62
C GLN A 14 -4.73 2.00 -18.85
N PRO A 15 -3.80 1.26 -19.46
CA PRO A 15 -2.59 0.85 -18.77
C PRO A 15 -1.66 2.06 -18.67
N PRO A 16 -1.38 2.65 -17.48
CA PRO A 16 0.00 2.99 -17.23
C PRO A 16 0.74 1.65 -17.30
N ALA A 17 1.74 1.52 -18.17
CA ALA A 17 2.51 0.28 -18.29
C ALA A 17 3.04 -0.08 -16.89
N LEU A 18 2.41 -1.08 -16.26
CA LEU A 18 2.87 -1.60 -14.97
C LEU A 18 4.30 -2.07 -15.21
N ALA A 19 5.25 -1.43 -14.55
CA ALA A 19 6.64 -1.78 -14.71
C ALA A 19 6.87 -3.15 -14.08
N LEU A 20 7.70 -3.97 -14.73
CA LEU A 20 8.11 -5.23 -14.15
C LEU A 20 8.87 -4.94 -12.84
N PRO A 21 8.58 -5.69 -11.76
CA PRO A 21 9.25 -5.49 -10.48
C PRO A 21 10.73 -5.82 -10.62
N ASP A 22 11.58 -4.89 -10.18
CA ASP A 22 13.03 -5.10 -10.11
C ASP A 22 13.42 -5.38 -8.64
N PRO A 23 13.72 -6.63 -8.26
CA PRO A 23 14.01 -6.98 -6.86
C PRO A 23 15.28 -6.33 -6.30
N ARG A 24 16.11 -5.69 -7.15
CA ARG A 24 17.33 -4.99 -6.73
C ARG A 24 17.07 -3.56 -6.26
N LYS A 25 15.86 -3.03 -6.49
CA LYS A 25 15.48 -1.66 -6.15
C LYS A 25 14.53 -1.64 -4.96
N PRO A 26 14.63 -0.63 -4.09
CA PRO A 26 13.67 -0.46 -3.01
C PRO A 26 12.30 -0.17 -3.60
N PHE A 27 11.28 -0.75 -2.98
CA PHE A 27 9.89 -0.49 -3.30
C PHE A 27 9.34 0.61 -2.39
N THR A 28 8.36 1.37 -2.87
CA THR A 28 7.62 2.34 -2.07
C THR A 28 6.12 2.07 -2.19
N LEU A 29 5.48 1.76 -1.07
CA LEU A 29 4.04 1.52 -0.99
C LEU A 29 3.34 2.76 -0.42
N TYR A 30 2.57 3.44 -1.26
CA TYR A 30 1.67 4.49 -0.81
C TYR A 30 0.36 3.88 -0.36
N VAL A 31 -0.10 4.18 0.86
CA VAL A 31 -1.32 3.64 1.44
C VAL A 31 -2.29 4.77 1.76
N HIS A 32 -3.56 4.59 1.49
CA HIS A 32 -4.63 5.50 1.84
C HIS A 32 -5.84 4.71 2.34
N GLU A 33 -6.41 5.12 3.46
CA GLU A 33 -7.63 4.53 4.03
C GLU A 33 -8.76 5.54 3.98
N ARG A 34 -9.94 5.11 3.49
CA ARG A 34 -11.15 5.93 3.56
C ARG A 34 -12.38 5.06 3.72
N GLY A 35 -13.16 5.34 4.76
CA GLY A 35 -14.48 4.72 4.95
C GLY A 35 -14.45 3.20 5.10
N GLY A 36 -13.36 2.64 5.64
CA GLY A 36 -13.19 1.21 5.79
C GLY A 36 -12.61 0.51 4.55
N VAL A 37 -12.08 1.27 3.60
CA VAL A 37 -11.44 0.74 2.39
C VAL A 37 -9.99 1.19 2.37
N ALA A 38 -9.09 0.22 2.34
CA ALA A 38 -7.67 0.40 2.12
C ALA A 38 -7.39 0.40 0.61
N ALA A 39 -6.68 1.42 0.15
CA ALA A 39 -6.15 1.51 -1.20
C ALA A 39 -4.65 1.78 -1.12
N GLY A 40 -3.88 1.23 -2.04
CA GLY A 40 -2.46 1.55 -2.11
C GLY A 40 -1.85 1.30 -3.47
N VAL A 41 -0.71 1.94 -3.69
CA VAL A 41 0.05 1.88 -4.93
C VAL A 41 1.49 1.52 -4.58
N LEU A 42 1.97 0.42 -5.13
CA LEU A 42 3.36 0.01 -5.04
C LEU A 42 4.11 0.56 -6.24
N CYS A 43 5.14 1.33 -5.95
CA CYS A 43 5.96 2.01 -6.94
C CYS A 43 7.43 1.63 -6.78
N GLN A 44 8.18 1.73 -7.87
CA GLN A 44 9.64 1.80 -7.85
C GLN A 44 10.11 3.04 -8.57
N LYS A 45 11.31 3.49 -8.21
CA LYS A 45 11.96 4.59 -8.92
C LYS A 45 12.66 4.05 -10.17
N ALA A 46 12.33 4.61 -11.33
CA ALA A 46 13.08 4.39 -12.56
C ALA A 46 13.63 5.72 -13.06
N GLY A 47 14.91 5.94 -12.77
CA GLY A 47 15.57 7.22 -13.02
C GLY A 47 14.92 8.36 -12.23
N PRO A 48 14.46 9.45 -12.89
CA PRO A 48 13.83 10.58 -12.22
C PRO A 48 12.34 10.36 -11.92
N THR A 49 11.71 9.33 -12.48
CA THR A 49 10.25 9.11 -12.40
C THR A 49 9.88 7.93 -11.50
N TRP A 50 8.70 8.01 -10.88
CA TRP A 50 8.08 6.89 -10.17
C TRP A 50 7.28 6.04 -11.14
N GLN A 51 7.54 4.73 -11.13
CA GLN A 51 6.83 3.74 -11.92
C GLN A 51 5.93 2.90 -11.02
N PRO A 52 4.60 2.87 -11.26
CA PRO A 52 3.72 1.97 -10.55
C PRO A 52 3.95 0.52 -11.02
N ILE A 53 4.09 -0.38 -10.05
CA ILE A 53 4.26 -1.83 -10.24
C ILE A 53 2.95 -2.55 -9.97
N GLY A 54 2.17 -2.05 -9.01
CA GLY A 54 0.93 -2.68 -8.61
C GLY A 54 0.00 -1.72 -7.89
N TYR A 55 -1.29 -1.91 -8.11
CA TYR A 55 -2.36 -1.25 -7.38
C TYR A 55 -3.04 -2.30 -6.50
N TYR A 56 -3.25 -1.94 -5.24
CA TYR A 56 -3.91 -2.80 -4.26
C TYR A 56 -5.12 -2.09 -3.70
N SER A 57 -6.20 -2.84 -3.51
CA SER A 57 -7.34 -2.36 -2.73
C SER A 57 -7.97 -3.51 -1.96
N LYS A 58 -8.28 -3.27 -0.70
CA LYS A 58 -8.99 -4.21 0.17
C LYS A 58 -9.96 -3.48 1.08
N VAL A 59 -11.08 -4.12 1.34
CA VAL A 59 -12.03 -3.68 2.35
C VAL A 59 -11.53 -4.16 3.71
N LEU A 60 -11.51 -3.29 4.71
CA LEU A 60 -11.18 -3.65 6.08
C LEU A 60 -12.23 -4.60 6.65
N ASP A 61 -11.80 -5.46 7.58
CA ASP A 61 -12.72 -6.30 8.36
C ASP A 61 -13.77 -5.44 9.09
N PRO A 62 -15.03 -5.90 9.26
CA PRO A 62 -16.08 -5.15 9.94
C PRO A 62 -15.67 -4.61 11.33
N VAL A 63 -14.83 -5.34 12.07
CA VAL A 63 -14.31 -4.90 13.37
C VAL A 63 -13.38 -3.70 13.18
N ALA A 64 -12.42 -3.80 12.26
CA ALA A 64 -11.49 -2.72 11.96
C ALA A 64 -12.21 -1.49 11.39
N LYS A 65 -13.32 -1.64 10.65
CA LYS A 65 -14.14 -0.51 10.19
C LYS A 65 -14.72 0.33 11.33
N GLY A 66 -14.98 -0.29 12.49
CA GLY A 66 -15.45 0.41 13.68
C GLY A 66 -14.37 1.20 14.41
N TRP A 67 -13.09 1.07 14.03
CA TRP A 67 -11.99 1.73 14.73
C TRP A 67 -11.87 3.22 14.36
N PRO A 68 -11.23 4.03 15.24
CA PRO A 68 -10.80 5.39 14.93
C PRO A 68 -9.94 5.43 13.65
N ALA A 69 -9.96 6.56 12.95
CA ALA A 69 -9.29 6.73 11.65
C ALA A 69 -7.80 6.36 11.67
N CYS A 70 -7.05 6.72 12.72
CA CYS A 70 -5.64 6.38 12.84
C CYS A 70 -5.39 4.86 12.94
N LEU A 71 -6.23 4.14 13.68
CA LEU A 71 -6.13 2.68 13.79
C LEU A 71 -6.59 1.98 12.52
N ARG A 72 -7.59 2.54 11.81
CA ARG A 72 -7.96 2.07 10.47
C ARG A 72 -6.82 2.22 9.47
N ALA A 73 -6.09 3.33 9.51
CA ALA A 73 -4.90 3.52 8.67
C ALA A 73 -3.80 2.49 8.96
N VAL A 74 -3.57 2.12 10.23
CA VAL A 74 -2.65 1.04 10.61
C VAL A 74 -3.12 -0.31 10.06
N ALA A 75 -4.38 -0.65 10.27
CA ALA A 75 -4.95 -1.90 9.79
C ALA A 75 -4.88 -2.01 8.26
N ALA A 76 -5.21 -0.91 7.56
CA ALA A 76 -5.10 -0.80 6.11
C ALA A 76 -3.65 -1.02 5.65
N THR A 77 -2.69 -0.40 6.34
CA THR A 77 -1.27 -0.54 6.03
C THR A 77 -0.80 -1.99 6.16
N ALA A 78 -1.09 -2.63 7.29
CA ALA A 78 -0.69 -4.02 7.52
C ALA A 78 -1.26 -4.97 6.44
N LEU A 79 -2.52 -4.78 6.06
CA LEU A 79 -3.17 -5.58 5.02
C LEU A 79 -2.54 -5.38 3.64
N LEU A 80 -2.21 -4.14 3.28
CA LEU A 80 -1.62 -3.84 1.98
C LEU A 80 -0.15 -4.25 1.91
N VAL A 81 0.59 -4.17 3.01
CA VAL A 81 1.97 -4.69 3.10
C VAL A 81 1.99 -6.20 2.86
N GLN A 82 1.06 -6.96 3.45
CA GLN A 82 0.97 -8.41 3.21
C GLN A 82 0.67 -8.76 1.74
N GLU A 83 -0.11 -7.94 1.05
CA GLU A 83 -0.37 -8.13 -0.39
C GLU A 83 0.83 -7.70 -1.23
N ALA A 84 1.48 -6.59 -0.88
CA ALA A 84 2.68 -6.11 -1.55
C ALA A 84 3.85 -7.08 -1.41
N GLU A 85 4.00 -7.73 -0.25
CA GLU A 85 5.03 -8.74 0.03
C GLU A 85 5.04 -9.86 -1.03
N LYS A 86 3.87 -10.23 -1.57
CA LYS A 86 3.74 -11.26 -2.60
C LYS A 86 4.43 -10.87 -3.91
N LEU A 87 4.44 -9.58 -4.24
CA LEU A 87 5.13 -9.06 -5.44
C LEU A 87 6.56 -8.60 -5.15
N THR A 88 6.86 -8.14 -3.94
CA THR A 88 8.22 -7.70 -3.58
C THR A 88 9.13 -8.86 -3.21
N LEU A 89 8.59 -10.06 -2.96
CA LEU A 89 9.34 -11.29 -2.63
C LEU A 89 10.31 -11.09 -1.45
N GLY A 90 9.92 -10.27 -0.47
CA GLY A 90 10.76 -9.93 0.70
C GLY A 90 11.79 -8.82 0.44
N GLY A 91 11.70 -8.11 -0.68
CA GLY A 91 12.51 -6.92 -0.96
C GLY A 91 12.19 -5.74 -0.03
N ASP A 92 13.17 -4.84 0.12
CA ASP A 92 13.05 -3.64 0.95
C ASP A 92 11.89 -2.76 0.47
N THR A 93 10.91 -2.52 1.35
CA THR A 93 9.68 -1.78 1.03
C THR A 93 9.47 -0.65 2.03
N GLU A 94 9.62 0.58 1.57
CA GLU A 94 9.24 1.77 2.31
C GLU A 94 7.72 1.97 2.20
N VAL A 95 7.06 2.31 3.31
CA VAL A 95 5.62 2.56 3.30
C VAL A 95 5.37 4.04 3.59
N VAL A 96 4.50 4.65 2.81
CA VAL A 96 4.09 6.05 2.97
C VAL A 96 2.60 6.08 3.26
N VAL A 97 2.23 6.60 4.44
CA VAL A 97 0.84 6.87 4.81
C VAL A 97 0.60 8.38 4.96
N PRO A 98 -0.58 8.89 4.55
CA PRO A 98 -0.92 10.31 4.58
C PRO A 98 -1.12 10.88 5.98
N HIS A 99 -1.13 10.05 7.02
CA HIS A 99 -1.35 10.48 8.40
C HIS A 99 -0.16 9.95 9.19
N GLY A 100 0.56 10.84 9.89
CA GLY A 100 1.74 10.50 10.68
C GLY A 100 1.40 9.50 11.77
N VAL A 101 1.47 8.23 11.42
CA VAL A 101 1.50 7.14 12.36
C VAL A 101 2.95 6.72 12.41
N ARG A 102 3.58 6.72 13.59
CA ARG A 102 4.93 6.19 13.75
C ARG A 102 4.77 4.90 14.53
N THR A 103 4.49 3.80 13.84
CA THR A 103 4.27 2.49 14.45
C THR A 103 5.29 1.50 13.94
N SER A 104 6.11 0.97 14.84
CA SER A 104 6.88 -0.24 14.62
C SER A 104 5.89 -1.41 14.54
N VAL A 105 5.51 -1.86 13.35
CA VAL A 105 4.69 -3.07 13.20
C VAL A 105 5.63 -4.26 13.27
N MET A 106 5.77 -4.83 14.46
CA MET A 106 6.40 -6.13 14.65
C MET A 106 5.36 -7.19 14.27
N ASN A 107 5.63 -7.99 13.25
CA ASN A 107 4.77 -9.11 12.90
C ASN A 107 5.16 -10.31 13.79
N PRO A 108 4.33 -10.74 14.77
CA PRO A 108 4.68 -11.87 15.63
C PRO A 108 4.72 -13.22 14.88
N SER A 109 4.18 -13.30 13.66
CA SER A 109 4.15 -14.51 12.84
C SER A 109 5.35 -14.68 11.90
N LYS A 110 6.17 -13.64 11.74
CA LYS A 110 7.33 -13.67 10.85
C LYS A 110 8.48 -12.89 11.51
N GLU A 111 9.58 -13.59 11.81
CA GLU A 111 10.79 -13.17 12.55
C GLU A 111 11.61 -12.02 11.93
N TRP A 112 11.00 -11.13 11.15
CA TRP A 112 11.67 -10.01 10.52
C TRP A 112 11.09 -8.65 10.95
N MET A 113 12.02 -7.72 11.16
CA MET A 113 11.75 -6.34 11.51
C MET A 113 11.57 -5.56 10.20
N LEU A 114 10.33 -5.26 9.80
CA LEU A 114 10.11 -4.27 8.75
C LEU A 114 10.39 -2.89 9.36
N PHE A 115 11.46 -2.23 8.91
CA PHE A 115 11.68 -0.82 9.21
C PHE A 115 10.70 0.01 8.38
N ILE A 116 9.47 0.12 8.87
CA ILE A 116 8.45 0.96 8.25
C ILE A 116 8.79 2.42 8.57
N THR A 117 9.63 3.03 7.73
CA THR A 117 9.89 4.48 7.80
C THR A 117 8.68 5.21 7.22
N LEU A 118 7.71 5.53 8.07
CA LEU A 118 6.54 6.31 7.69
C LEU A 118 6.96 7.77 7.53
N LYS A 119 7.35 8.14 6.31
CA LYS A 119 7.71 9.53 5.98
C LYS A 119 6.45 10.36 5.72
N CYS A 120 6.31 11.44 6.49
CA CYS A 120 5.31 12.48 6.26
C CYS A 120 5.74 13.32 5.05
N SER A 121 4.80 13.57 4.12
CA SER A 121 4.96 14.65 3.14
C SER A 121 4.42 15.95 3.70
#